data_AF-A0A917WG91-F1
#
_entry.id   AF-A0A917WG91-F1
#
_cell.length_a   1.000
_cell.length_b   1.000
_cell.length_c   1.000
_cell.angle_alpha   90.00
_cell.angle_beta   90.00
_cell.angle_gamma   90.00
#
_symmetry.space_group_name_H-M   'P 1'
#
loop_
_entity.id
_entity.type
_entity.pdbx_description
1 polymer ?
#
loop_
_entity_poly.entity_id
_entity_poly.type
_entity_poly.pdbx_seq_one_letter_code
_entity_poly.pdbx_strand_id
1 'polypeptide(L)'
;MVHGDAPEQCTARLGLTVAGALVNRGVLTVGLLGAGALAGEYLALLPDLLPTVSQVSLFDHDERAADELWDRLVEPMRRRGVQLCVDRHVRDVVRGADLVLPVDAGHAVPLRASWLAAGAVVLNLGERCLPTPLRTAADVLLTAAEPRAVLLAVLVRRLHGPRLVVVDLAG
;
A
#
# COMPACT_ATOMS: atom_id res chain seq x y z
N MET A 1 3.31 26.65 16.42
CA MET A 1 4.32 25.57 16.50
C MET A 1 4.01 24.61 15.37
N VAL A 2 4.86 24.55 14.35
CA VAL A 2 4.76 23.51 13.33
C VAL A 2 5.31 22.24 13.96
N HIS A 3 4.45 21.31 14.36
CA HIS A 3 4.92 19.94 14.65
C HIS A 3 5.45 19.41 13.33
N GLY A 4 6.76 19.21 13.23
CA GLY A 4 7.34 18.53 12.08
C GLY A 4 6.80 17.10 12.08
N ASP A 5 6.18 16.70 10.97
CA ASP A 5 5.71 15.33 10.79
C ASP A 5 6.89 14.37 11.02
N ALA A 6 6.62 13.23 11.69
CA ALA A 6 7.63 12.20 11.85
C ALA A 6 8.11 11.71 10.46
N PRO A 7 9.38 11.29 10.28
CA PRO A 7 9.89 10.83 8.99
C PRO A 7 9.02 9.73 8.34
N GLU A 8 8.44 8.88 9.18
CA GLU A 8 7.52 7.80 8.82
C GLU A 8 6.21 8.33 8.20
N GLN A 9 5.64 9.39 8.77
CA GLN A 9 4.43 10.06 8.26
C GLN A 9 4.68 10.74 6.92
N CYS A 10 5.84 11.38 6.75
CA CYS A 10 6.22 12.00 5.48
C CYS A 10 6.30 10.94 4.36
N THR A 11 6.93 9.81 4.67
CA THR A 11 7.06 8.66 3.74
C THR A 11 5.69 8.08 3.39
N ALA A 12 4.85 7.82 4.40
CA ALA A 12 3.51 7.29 4.17
C ALA A 12 2.64 8.23 3.33
N ARG A 13 2.67 9.54 3.63
CA ARG A 13 1.91 10.55 2.88
C ARG A 13 2.38 10.66 1.43
N LEU A 14 3.68 10.71 1.17
CA LEU A 14 4.22 10.72 -0.19
C LEU A 14 3.79 9.48 -0.96
N GLY A 15 3.98 8.31 -0.34
CA GLY A 15 3.59 7.02 -0.89
C GLY A 15 2.13 6.96 -1.32
N LEU A 16 1.22 7.24 -0.39
CA LEU A 16 -0.21 7.22 -0.64
C LEU A 16 -0.64 8.26 -1.68
N THR A 17 0.04 9.41 -1.74
CA THR A 17 -0.22 10.42 -2.78
C THR A 17 0.16 9.90 -4.16
N VAL A 18 1.32 9.26 -4.29
CA VAL A 18 1.77 8.64 -5.54
C VAL A 18 0.82 7.51 -5.93
N ALA A 19 0.52 6.60 -5.02
CA ALA A 19 -0.42 5.50 -5.27
C ALA A 19 -1.81 6.02 -5.68
N GLY A 20 -2.35 7.01 -4.98
CA GLY A 20 -3.66 7.60 -5.31
C GLY A 20 -3.72 8.24 -6.69
N ALA A 21 -2.61 8.77 -7.19
CA ALA A 21 -2.53 9.29 -8.55
C ALA A 21 -2.43 8.20 -9.62
N LEU A 22 -1.98 7.00 -9.24
CA LEU A 22 -1.72 5.88 -10.16
C LEU A 22 -2.82 4.83 -10.17
N VAL A 23 -3.58 4.66 -9.08
CA VAL A 23 -4.68 3.69 -9.05
C VAL A 23 -5.78 4.14 -10.00
N ASN A 24 -6.19 3.23 -10.87
CA ASN A 24 -7.10 3.50 -11.95
C ASN A 24 -8.54 3.54 -11.40
N ARG A 25 -9.08 4.75 -11.18
CA ARG A 25 -10.46 5.03 -10.76
C ARG A 25 -10.87 4.43 -9.41
N GLY A 26 -10.73 5.25 -8.36
CA GLY A 26 -11.35 5.04 -7.05
C GLY A 26 -10.84 3.78 -6.37
N VAL A 27 -9.74 3.90 -5.63
CA VAL A 27 -9.28 2.82 -4.74
C VAL A 27 -10.44 2.45 -3.82
N LEU A 28 -10.98 1.24 -3.93
CA LEU A 28 -12.03 0.76 -3.03
C LEU A 28 -11.43 -0.15 -1.96
N THR A 29 -10.38 -0.88 -2.34
CA THR A 29 -9.81 -1.97 -1.54
C THR A 29 -8.30 -1.82 -1.41
N VAL A 30 -7.82 -1.89 -0.18
CA VAL A 30 -6.38 -1.86 0.13
C VAL A 30 -5.97 -3.14 0.85
N GLY A 31 -4.92 -3.81 0.36
CA GLY A 31 -4.27 -4.90 1.07
C GLY A 31 -3.01 -4.41 1.78
N LEU A 32 -2.92 -4.63 3.09
CA LEU A 32 -1.77 -4.25 3.91
C LEU A 32 -1.06 -5.51 4.39
N LEU A 33 0.23 -5.61 4.10
CA LEU A 33 1.07 -6.75 4.45
C LEU A 33 2.13 -6.28 5.46
N GLY A 34 1.88 -6.58 6.73
CA GLY A 34 2.62 -6.09 7.89
C GLY A 34 1.77 -5.18 8.78
N ALA A 35 1.97 -5.32 10.09
CA ALA A 35 1.29 -4.61 11.17
C ALA A 35 2.27 -3.79 12.04
N GLY A 36 3.48 -3.53 11.54
CA GLY A 36 4.50 -2.72 12.22
C GLY A 36 4.15 -1.23 12.32
N ALA A 37 5.10 -0.42 12.82
CA ALA A 37 4.90 1.02 13.06
C ALA A 37 4.39 1.78 11.82
N LEU A 38 4.99 1.55 10.65
CA LEU A 38 4.57 2.17 9.39
C LEU A 38 3.13 1.81 9.01
N ALA A 39 2.68 0.58 9.29
CA ALA A 39 1.32 0.12 9.00
C ALA A 39 0.28 1.03 9.67
N GLY A 40 0.51 1.41 10.92
CA GLY A 40 -0.35 2.34 11.65
C GLY A 40 -0.45 3.72 10.99
N GLU A 41 0.68 4.27 10.54
CA GLU A 41 0.71 5.57 9.87
C GLU A 41 -0.01 5.54 8.52
N TYR A 42 0.16 4.46 7.72
CA TYR A 42 -0.60 4.29 6.48
C TYR A 42 -2.10 4.27 6.75
N LEU A 43 -2.55 3.42 7.68
CA LEU A 43 -3.97 3.27 8.01
C LEU A 43 -4.59 4.56 8.55
N ALA A 44 -3.84 5.34 9.34
CA ALA A 44 -4.32 6.61 9.88
C ALA A 44 -4.51 7.68 8.79
N LEU A 45 -3.61 7.72 7.79
CA LEU A 45 -3.64 8.68 6.68
C LEU A 45 -4.54 8.25 5.52
N LEU A 46 -4.81 6.95 5.39
CA LEU A 46 -5.49 6.36 4.24
C LEU A 46 -6.81 7.04 3.90
N PRO A 47 -7.76 7.26 4.85
CA PRO A 47 -9.07 7.81 4.51
C PRO A 47 -9.00 9.28 4.09
N ASP A 48 -7.98 10.01 4.55
CA ASP A 48 -7.80 11.42 4.24
C ASP A 48 -7.14 11.61 2.84
N LEU A 49 -6.25 10.70 2.45
CA LEU A 49 -5.52 10.78 1.19
C LEU A 49 -6.20 10.00 0.05
N LEU A 50 -6.93 8.93 0.38
CA LEU A 50 -7.65 8.07 -0.55
C LEU A 50 -9.11 7.95 -0.08
N PRO A 51 -9.92 9.02 -0.23
CA PRO A 51 -11.27 9.08 0.34
C PRO A 51 -12.27 8.10 -0.29
N THR A 52 -11.88 7.43 -1.38
CA THR A 52 -12.71 6.40 -2.01
C THR A 52 -12.55 5.03 -1.38
N VAL A 53 -11.55 4.83 -0.51
CA VAL A 53 -11.31 3.51 0.10
C VAL A 53 -12.49 3.18 1.02
N SER A 54 -13.05 1.99 0.82
CA SER A 54 -14.11 1.44 1.65
C SER A 54 -13.67 0.23 2.46
N GLN A 55 -12.60 -0.45 2.06
CA GLN A 55 -12.13 -1.66 2.72
C GLN A 55 -10.60 -1.74 2.78
N VAL A 56 -10.10 -2.22 3.91
CA VAL A 56 -8.71 -2.61 4.11
C VAL A 56 -8.65 -4.02 4.69
N SER A 57 -7.91 -4.89 4.01
CA SER A 57 -7.51 -6.21 4.53
C SER A 57 -6.07 -6.15 5.03
N LEU A 58 -5.83 -6.64 6.23
CA LEU A 58 -4.53 -6.68 6.89
C LEU A 58 -4.08 -8.13 7.07
N PHE A 59 -2.79 -8.39 6.87
CA PHE A 59 -2.14 -9.63 7.28
C PHE A 59 -0.78 -9.31 7.90
N ASP A 60 -0.46 -9.99 9.00
CA ASP A 60 0.89 -10.08 9.55
C ASP A 60 1.18 -11.56 9.91
N HIS A 61 2.45 -11.93 9.94
CA HIS A 61 2.90 -13.24 10.41
C HIS A 61 2.83 -13.34 11.94
N ASP A 62 2.95 -12.22 12.66
CA ASP A 62 2.65 -12.10 14.07
C ASP A 62 1.18 -11.71 14.26
N GLU A 63 0.34 -12.72 14.54
CA GLU A 63 -1.09 -12.54 14.79
C GLU A 63 -1.36 -11.50 15.90
N ARG A 64 -0.49 -11.41 16.91
CA ARG A 64 -0.67 -10.44 18.00
C ARG A 64 -0.47 -9.02 17.52
N ALA A 65 0.55 -8.78 16.68
CA ALA A 65 0.79 -7.45 16.11
C ALA A 65 -0.38 -7.01 15.23
N ALA A 66 -0.95 -7.93 14.44
CA ALA A 66 -2.14 -7.66 13.64
C ALA A 66 -3.37 -7.33 14.50
N ASP A 67 -3.63 -8.11 15.54
CA ASP A 67 -4.75 -7.91 16.47
C ASP A 67 -4.61 -6.57 17.23
N GLU A 68 -3.42 -6.25 17.74
CA GLU A 68 -3.16 -4.97 18.43
C GLU A 68 -3.35 -3.76 17.51
N LEU A 69 -2.93 -3.87 16.24
CA LEU A 69 -3.14 -2.82 15.25
C LEU A 69 -4.62 -2.67 14.90
N TRP A 70 -5.34 -3.79 14.74
CA TRP A 70 -6.77 -3.82 14.46
C TRP A 70 -7.57 -3.19 15.61
N ASP A 71 -7.35 -3.62 16.85
CA ASP A 71 -8.03 -3.09 18.04
C ASP A 71 -7.88 -1.57 18.15
N ARG A 72 -6.70 -1.06 17.82
CA ARG A 72 -6.39 0.36 17.87
C ARG A 72 -7.12 1.17 16.78
N LEU A 73 -7.32 0.61 15.59
CA LEU A 73 -7.71 1.37 14.40
C LEU A 73 -9.07 1.04 13.81
N VAL A 74 -9.68 -0.10 14.17
CA VAL A 74 -10.96 -0.52 13.61
C VAL A 74 -12.05 0.53 13.83
N GLU A 75 -12.16 1.09 15.03
CA GLU A 75 -13.21 2.08 15.33
C GLU A 75 -12.96 3.45 14.67
N PRO A 76 -11.74 4.04 14.73
CA PRO A 76 -11.41 5.22 13.92
C PRO A 76 -11.68 5.04 12.42
N MET A 77 -11.32 3.90 11.84
CA MET A 77 -11.51 3.62 10.41
C MET A 77 -12.99 3.46 10.07
N ARG A 78 -13.74 2.72 10.89
CA ARG A 78 -15.19 2.54 10.72
C ARG A 78 -15.94 3.86 10.74
N ARG A 79 -15.59 4.79 11.64
CA ARG A 79 -16.18 6.14 11.69
C ARG A 79 -15.91 6.97 10.43
N ARG A 80 -14.85 6.64 9.69
CA ARG A 80 -14.50 7.25 8.40
C ARG A 80 -15.05 6.46 7.20
N GLY A 81 -15.91 5.46 7.44
CA GLY A 81 -16.54 4.65 6.39
C GLY A 81 -15.65 3.54 5.83
N VAL A 82 -14.54 3.21 6.50
CA VAL A 82 -13.60 2.18 6.05
C VAL A 82 -13.72 0.94 6.92
N GLN A 83 -13.96 -0.22 6.30
CA GLN A 83 -13.95 -1.52 6.96
C GLN A 83 -12.50 -2.02 7.07
N LEU A 84 -12.04 -2.32 8.29
CA LEU A 84 -10.75 -2.97 8.53
C LEU A 84 -10.95 -4.43 8.94
N CYS A 85 -10.33 -5.35 8.21
CA CYS A 85 -10.37 -6.79 8.45
C CYS A 85 -8.94 -7.35 8.60
N VAL A 86 -8.79 -8.39 9.41
CA VAL A 86 -7.55 -9.18 9.50
C VAL A 86 -7.78 -10.53 8.83
N ASP A 87 -6.96 -10.86 7.84
CA ASP A 87 -6.98 -12.11 7.11
C ASP A 87 -5.84 -13.04 7.57
N ARG A 88 -6.01 -14.35 7.36
CA ARG A 88 -5.03 -15.36 7.78
C ARG A 88 -3.95 -15.65 6.74
N HIS A 89 -4.12 -15.16 5.52
CA HIS A 89 -3.26 -15.49 4.40
C HIS A 89 -3.02 -14.28 3.52
N VAL A 90 -1.74 -14.05 3.16
CA VAL A 90 -1.30 -13.01 2.20
C VAL A 90 -2.16 -13.01 0.93
N ARG A 91 -2.45 -14.21 0.39
CA ARG A 91 -3.23 -14.36 -0.84
C ARG A 91 -4.60 -13.70 -0.73
N ASP A 92 -5.25 -13.83 0.41
CA ASP A 92 -6.62 -13.37 0.59
C ASP A 92 -6.65 -11.84 0.80
N VAL A 93 -5.59 -11.27 1.39
CA VAL A 93 -5.39 -9.81 1.49
C VAL A 93 -5.22 -9.14 0.13
N VAL A 94 -4.42 -9.76 -0.76
CA VAL A 94 -4.04 -9.11 -2.02
C VAL A 94 -5.00 -9.41 -3.17
N ARG A 95 -5.84 -10.44 -3.02
CA ARG A 95 -6.76 -10.87 -4.06
C ARG A 95 -7.91 -9.87 -4.18
N GLY A 96 -7.92 -9.13 -5.29
CA GLY A 96 -8.93 -8.12 -5.54
C GLY A 96 -8.59 -6.74 -4.98
N ALA A 97 -7.43 -6.58 -4.32
CA ALA A 97 -6.96 -5.29 -3.84
C ALA A 97 -6.55 -4.37 -5.00
N ASP A 98 -7.03 -3.13 -4.99
CA ASP A 98 -6.63 -2.09 -5.94
C ASP A 98 -5.24 -1.52 -5.60
N LEU A 99 -4.92 -1.50 -4.31
CA LEU A 99 -3.64 -1.05 -3.77
C LEU A 99 -3.12 -2.08 -2.77
N VAL A 100 -1.85 -2.48 -2.91
CA VAL A 100 -1.17 -3.37 -1.97
C VAL A 100 0.06 -2.69 -1.37
N LEU A 101 0.13 -2.71 -0.04
CA LEU A 101 1.13 -2.04 0.77
C LEU A 101 1.95 -3.07 1.56
N PRO A 102 3.09 -3.56 1.06
CA PRO A 102 4.07 -4.26 1.87
C PRO A 102 4.79 -3.25 2.78
N VAL A 103 4.62 -3.41 4.09
CA VAL A 103 5.12 -2.47 5.11
C VAL A 103 5.93 -3.13 6.22
N ASP A 104 5.99 -4.47 6.26
CA ASP A 104 6.96 -5.18 7.11
C ASP A 104 8.36 -5.11 6.46
N ALA A 105 9.40 -4.99 7.28
CA ALA A 105 10.81 -4.99 6.86
C ALA A 105 11.56 -6.25 7.33
N GLY A 106 10.90 -7.09 8.14
CA GLY A 106 11.50 -8.27 8.77
C GLY A 106 11.44 -9.53 7.92
N HIS A 107 10.38 -9.69 7.12
CA HIS A 107 10.13 -10.91 6.37
C HIS A 107 9.64 -10.62 4.96
N ALA A 108 10.39 -11.08 3.97
CA ALA A 108 9.97 -10.99 2.58
C ALA A 108 8.61 -11.69 2.39
N VAL A 109 7.56 -10.89 2.26
CA VAL A 109 6.21 -11.42 2.10
C VAL A 109 6.10 -12.10 0.73
N PRO A 110 5.65 -13.36 0.63
CA PRO A 110 5.56 -14.07 -0.64
C PRO A 110 4.44 -13.48 -1.49
N LEU A 111 4.71 -12.41 -2.23
CA LEU A 111 3.76 -11.74 -3.10
C LEU A 111 3.93 -12.21 -4.55
N ARG A 112 2.87 -12.77 -5.13
CA ARG A 112 2.86 -13.25 -6.53
C ARG A 112 1.99 -12.35 -7.40
N ALA A 113 2.50 -11.99 -8.57
CA ALA A 113 1.75 -11.18 -9.54
C ALA A 113 0.40 -11.82 -9.92
N SER A 114 0.32 -13.16 -9.98
CA SER A 114 -0.92 -13.89 -10.28
C SER A 114 -2.03 -13.74 -9.23
N TRP A 115 -1.72 -13.20 -8.04
CA TRP A 115 -2.73 -12.97 -7.00
C TRP A 115 -3.32 -11.56 -7.08
N LEU A 116 -2.67 -10.64 -7.78
CA LEU A 116 -3.07 -9.25 -7.87
C LEU A 116 -4.17 -9.06 -8.91
N ALA A 117 -5.07 -8.12 -8.64
CA ALA A 117 -6.07 -7.71 -9.61
C ALA A 117 -5.41 -7.00 -10.81
N ALA A 118 -6.05 -7.09 -11.97
CA ALA A 118 -5.62 -6.29 -13.12
C ALA A 118 -5.82 -4.80 -12.81
N GLY A 119 -4.76 -4.01 -12.97
CA GLY A 119 -4.73 -2.59 -12.63
C GLY A 119 -4.32 -2.30 -11.19
N ALA A 120 -3.98 -3.33 -10.40
CA ALA A 120 -3.51 -3.15 -9.04
C ALA A 120 -2.18 -2.36 -9.00
N VAL A 121 -2.03 -1.56 -7.96
CA VAL A 121 -0.80 -0.85 -7.64
C VAL A 121 -0.16 -1.50 -6.42
N VAL A 122 1.12 -1.87 -6.51
CA VAL A 122 1.92 -2.27 -5.34
C VAL A 122 2.81 -1.11 -4.97
N LEU A 123 2.69 -0.60 -3.75
CA LEU A 123 3.50 0.49 -3.23
C LEU A 123 4.46 -0.06 -2.15
N ASN A 124 5.70 -0.28 -2.54
CA ASN A 124 6.76 -0.67 -1.63
C ASN A 124 7.51 0.54 -1.07
N LEU A 125 7.47 0.68 0.25
CA LEU A 125 8.15 1.75 0.99
C LEU A 125 8.92 1.24 2.21
N GLY A 126 8.71 -0.02 2.61
CA GLY A 126 9.31 -0.60 3.81
C GLY A 126 10.24 -1.78 3.53
N GLU A 127 10.03 -2.54 2.44
CA GLU A 127 10.85 -3.71 2.16
C GLU A 127 12.14 -3.33 1.44
N ARG A 128 13.29 -3.76 1.97
CA ARG A 128 14.61 -3.54 1.35
C ARG A 128 14.70 -4.04 -0.09
N CYS A 129 13.96 -5.11 -0.41
CA CYS A 129 13.96 -5.71 -1.73
C CYS A 129 12.57 -6.25 -2.05
N LEU A 130 11.87 -5.61 -3.00
CA LEU A 130 10.72 -6.23 -3.65
C LEU A 130 11.12 -7.58 -4.26
N PRO A 131 10.28 -8.63 -4.14
CA PRO A 131 10.55 -9.91 -4.76
C PRO A 131 10.81 -9.78 -6.26
N THR A 132 11.91 -10.35 -6.77
CA THR A 132 12.27 -10.30 -8.21
C THR A 132 11.12 -10.71 -9.13
N PRO A 133 10.34 -11.77 -8.86
CA PRO A 133 9.22 -12.14 -9.72
C PRO A 133 8.16 -11.04 -9.87
N LEU A 134 7.96 -10.23 -8.84
CA LEU A 134 6.99 -9.14 -8.87
C LEU A 134 7.54 -7.96 -9.68
N ARG A 135 8.83 -7.64 -9.54
CA ARG A 135 9.51 -6.62 -10.35
C ARG A 135 9.48 -6.98 -11.85
N THR A 136 9.73 -8.24 -12.19
CA THR A 136 9.73 -8.71 -13.59
C THR A 136 8.33 -8.76 -14.20
N ALA A 137 7.30 -8.97 -13.38
CA ALA A 137 5.91 -9.02 -13.85
C ALA A 137 5.24 -7.64 -13.97
N ALA A 138 5.87 -6.57 -13.46
CA ALA A 138 5.33 -5.23 -13.52
C ALA A 138 5.31 -4.70 -14.97
N ASP A 139 4.15 -4.23 -15.45
CA ASP A 139 4.09 -3.51 -16.72
C ASP A 139 4.74 -2.13 -16.60
N VAL A 140 4.65 -1.54 -15.40
CA VAL A 140 5.25 -0.26 -15.04
C VAL A 140 5.95 -0.41 -13.70
N LEU A 141 7.26 -0.19 -13.68
CA LEU A 141 8.07 -0.13 -12.47
C LEU A 141 8.57 1.30 -12.28
N LEU A 142 8.16 1.95 -11.20
CA LEU A 142 8.61 3.27 -10.81
C LEU A 142 9.51 3.13 -9.59
N THR A 143 10.70 3.72 -9.62
CA THR A 143 11.68 3.58 -8.53
C THR A 143 12.12 4.92 -7.97
N ALA A 144 12.57 4.96 -6.71
CA ALA A 144 13.17 6.17 -6.11
C ALA A 144 14.40 6.68 -6.89
N ALA A 145 15.10 5.80 -7.62
CA ALA A 145 16.22 6.18 -8.48
C ALA A 145 15.79 7.02 -9.70
N GLU A 146 14.50 7.01 -10.05
CA GLU A 146 13.94 7.68 -11.23
C GLU A 146 12.81 8.66 -10.84
N PRO A 147 13.09 9.69 -10.02
CA PRO A 147 12.06 10.58 -9.48
C PRO A 147 11.29 11.35 -10.57
N ARG A 148 11.92 11.59 -11.73
CA ARG A 148 11.25 12.20 -12.89
C ARG A 148 10.19 11.28 -13.50
N ALA A 149 10.42 9.98 -13.52
CA ALA A 149 9.46 9.01 -14.03
C ALA A 149 8.24 8.91 -13.09
N VAL A 150 8.48 8.90 -11.78
CA VAL A 150 7.42 8.98 -10.76
C VAL A 150 6.58 10.24 -10.95
N LEU A 151 7.24 11.41 -11.04
CA LEU A 151 6.55 12.69 -11.22
C LEU A 151 5.73 12.72 -12.51
N LEU A 152 6.29 12.25 -13.63
CA LEU A 152 5.59 12.22 -14.91
C LEU A 152 4.37 11.29 -14.84
N ALA A 153 4.51 10.11 -14.25
CA ALA A 153 3.41 9.16 -14.09
C ALA A 153 2.26 9.75 -13.25
N VAL A 154 2.60 10.44 -12.16
CA VAL A 154 1.65 11.17 -11.30
C VAL A 154 0.97 12.32 -12.05
N LEU A 155 1.72 13.12 -12.81
CA LEU A 155 1.19 14.28 -13.54
C LEU A 155 0.26 13.88 -14.68
N VAL A 156 0.60 12.82 -15.39
CA VAL A 156 -0.19 12.35 -16.54
C VAL A 156 -1.46 11.63 -16.07
N ARG A 157 -1.52 11.18 -14.79
CA ARG A 157 -2.66 10.46 -14.16
C ARG A 157 -3.23 9.32 -15.01
N ARG A 158 -2.42 8.81 -15.94
CA ARG A 158 -2.86 7.88 -16.96
C ARG A 158 -1.72 6.97 -17.33
N LEU A 159 -1.64 5.87 -16.62
CA LEU A 159 -1.11 4.66 -17.19
C LEU A 159 -2.28 3.99 -17.93
N HIS A 160 -2.26 4.02 -19.27
CA HIS A 160 -3.34 3.41 -20.04
C HIS A 160 -3.17 1.90 -20.03
N GLY A 161 -3.99 1.22 -19.22
CA GLY A 161 -4.12 -0.24 -19.23
C GLY A 161 -2.96 -1.08 -18.68
N PRO A 162 -2.10 -0.62 -17.74
CA PRO A 162 -1.20 -1.55 -17.07
C PRO A 162 -2.03 -2.58 -16.29
N ARG A 163 -1.63 -3.84 -16.34
CA ARG A 163 -2.20 -4.89 -15.50
C ARG A 163 -1.60 -4.86 -14.10
N LEU A 164 -0.37 -4.38 -13.98
CA LEU A 164 0.32 -4.24 -12.71
C LEU A 164 1.27 -3.03 -12.73
N VAL A 165 1.12 -2.16 -11.73
CA VAL A 165 2.03 -1.04 -11.48
C VAL A 165 2.76 -1.30 -10.17
N VAL A 166 4.08 -1.21 -10.17
CA VAL A 166 4.89 -1.33 -8.97
C VAL A 166 5.61 -0.01 -8.73
N VAL A 167 5.44 0.54 -7.54
CA VAL A 167 6.12 1.74 -7.06
C VAL A 167 7.05 1.32 -5.93
N ASP A 168 8.34 1.43 -6.17
CA ASP A 168 9.41 1.00 -5.26
C ASP A 168 10.21 2.20 -4.80
N LEU A 169 9.86 2.78 -3.65
CA LEU A 169 10.60 3.92 -3.09
C LEU A 169 11.43 3.54 -1.86
N ALA A 170 11.61 2.24 -1.57
CA ALA A 170 12.44 1.75 -0.47
C ALA A 170 13.96 1.75 -0.75
N GLY A 171 14.40 2.47 -1.79
CA GLY A 171 15.78 2.50 -2.28
C GLY A 171 16.79 3.18 -1.35
#